data_AF-A0A1Q1G841-F1
#
_entry.id   AF-A0A1Q1G841-F1
#
_cell.length_a   1.000
_cell.length_b   1.000
_cell.length_c   1.000
_cell.angle_alpha   90.00
_cell.angle_beta   90.00
_cell.angle_gamma   90.00
#
_symmetry.space_group_name_H-M   'P 1'
#
loop_
_entity.id
_entity.type
_entity.pdbx_description
1 polymer ?
#
loop_
_entity_poly.entity_id
_entity_poly.type
_entity_poly.pdbx_seq_one_letter_code
_entity_poly.pdbx_strand_id
1 'polypeptide(L)'
;IRDTVRCVELAIANPAKPGEFRVFNQFTEQFSVNDLARLVTAAGKKLGIEVRTTNVPNPRVEAEEHYYNAKHTKLMELGLEPHLLSDALLDSLLNVAVKYADRADKALIMP
;
A
#
# COMPACT_ATOMS: atom_id res chain seq x y z
N ILE A 1 5.37 -1.22 4.78
CA ILE A 1 5.93 -0.34 5.84
C ILE A 1 7.47 -0.27 5.83
N ARG A 2 8.19 -1.34 5.46
CA ARG A 2 9.67 -1.35 5.42
C ARG A 2 10.25 -0.16 4.64
N ASP A 3 9.68 0.16 3.48
CA ASP A 3 10.16 1.29 2.67
C ASP A 3 9.88 2.64 3.30
N THR A 4 8.85 2.77 4.14
CA THR A 4 8.54 4.03 4.84
C THR A 4 9.69 4.47 5.73
N VAL A 5 10.22 3.56 6.56
CA VAL A 5 11.34 3.89 7.45
C VAL A 5 12.62 4.15 6.65
N ARG A 6 12.83 3.41 5.55
CA ARG A 6 13.97 3.61 4.66
C ARG A 6 13.93 4.96 3.95
N CYS A 7 12.77 5.40 3.48
CA CYS A 7 12.64 6.70 2.82
C CYS A 7 12.95 7.86 3.77
N VAL A 8 12.51 7.77 5.03
CA VAL A 8 12.81 8.75 6.07
C VAL A 8 14.31 8.77 6.38
N GLU A 9 14.91 7.59 6.57
CA GLU A 9 16.36 7.46 6.77
C GLU A 9 17.16 8.10 5.63
N LEU A 10 16.79 7.80 4.37
CA LEU A 10 17.44 8.37 3.19
C LEU A 10 17.32 9.89 3.13
N ALA A 11 16.16 10.45 3.50
CA ALA A 11 15.94 11.89 3.54
C ALA A 11 16.77 12.58 4.62
N ILE A 12 16.99 11.92 5.77
CA ILE A 12 17.86 12.40 6.86
C ILE A 12 19.33 12.33 6.44
N ALA A 13 19.78 11.19 5.90
CA ALA A 13 21.16 10.97 5.51
C ALA A 13 21.61 11.88 4.35
N ASN A 14 20.67 12.32 3.52
CA ASN A 14 20.90 13.25 2.42
C ASN A 14 20.09 14.53 2.68
N PRO A 15 20.51 15.43 3.57
CA PRO A 15 19.70 16.59 3.96
C PRO A 15 19.54 17.60 2.80
N ALA A 16 18.49 18.41 2.87
CA ALA A 16 18.32 19.55 1.97
C ALA A 16 19.39 20.62 2.27
N LYS A 17 19.76 21.40 1.26
CA LYS A 17 20.66 22.55 1.43
C LYS A 17 19.94 23.69 2.19
N PRO A 18 20.68 24.60 2.85
CA PRO A 18 20.09 25.80 3.43
C PRO A 18 19.26 26.57 2.40
N GLY A 19 18.00 26.88 2.73
CA GLY A 19 17.06 27.57 1.84
C GLY A 19 16.41 26.70 0.77
N GLU A 20 16.73 25.40 0.70
CA GLU A 20 16.12 24.47 -0.25
C GLU A 20 14.87 23.80 0.34
N PHE A 21 13.77 23.81 -0.42
CA PHE A 21 12.56 23.05 -0.11
C PHE A 21 12.42 21.86 -1.07
N ARG A 22 12.75 20.66 -0.59
CA ARG A 22 12.64 19.42 -1.39
C ARG A 22 11.27 18.79 -1.21
N VAL A 23 10.72 18.30 -2.32
CA VAL A 23 9.47 17.53 -2.35
C VAL A 23 9.74 16.17 -2.98
N PHE A 24 9.34 15.12 -2.29
CA PHE A 24 9.40 13.73 -2.73
C PHE A 24 8.01 13.12 -2.76
N ASN A 25 7.67 12.44 -3.86
CA ASN A 25 6.49 11.59 -3.91
C ASN A 25 6.88 10.21 -3.37
N GLN A 26 6.45 9.89 -2.15
CA GLN A 26 6.86 8.69 -1.44
C GLN A 26 5.85 7.55 -1.61
N PHE A 27 6.02 6.80 -2.70
CA PHE A 27 5.39 5.51 -2.94
C PHE A 27 6.25 4.70 -3.93
N THR A 28 6.00 3.40 -4.02
CA THR A 28 6.77 2.48 -4.89
C THR A 28 5.97 2.03 -6.10
N GLU A 29 4.66 1.84 -5.95
CA GLU A 29 3.76 1.29 -6.96
C GLU A 29 2.40 1.99 -6.92
N GLN A 30 1.65 1.89 -8.01
CA GLN A 30 0.29 2.41 -8.13
C GLN A 30 -0.66 1.24 -8.36
N PHE A 31 -1.76 1.22 -7.62
CA PHE A 31 -2.81 0.21 -7.75
C PHE A 31 -4.18 0.88 -7.66
N SER A 32 -5.12 0.46 -8.49
CA SER A 32 -6.53 0.78 -8.26
C SER A 32 -7.11 -0.07 -7.11
N VAL A 33 -8.25 0.33 -6.55
CA VAL A 33 -8.98 -0.49 -5.55
C VAL A 33 -9.32 -1.87 -6.13
N ASN A 34 -9.66 -1.93 -7.42
CA ASN A 34 -9.94 -3.18 -8.13
C ASN A 34 -8.70 -4.08 -8.27
N ASP A 35 -7.52 -3.51 -8.48
CA ASP A 35 -6.27 -4.29 -8.49
C ASP A 35 -5.99 -4.90 -7.13
N LEU A 36 -6.10 -4.11 -6.06
CA LEU A 36 -5.92 -4.59 -4.70
C LEU A 36 -6.91 -5.71 -4.34
N ALA A 37 -8.18 -5.54 -4.70
CA ALA A 37 -9.20 -6.58 -4.48
C ALA A 37 -8.85 -7.89 -5.20
N ARG A 38 -8.35 -7.82 -6.45
CA ARG A 38 -7.90 -9.00 -7.21
C ARG A 38 -6.69 -9.68 -6.57
N LEU A 39 -5.69 -8.90 -6.15
CA LEU A 39 -4.48 -9.41 -5.52
C LEU A 39 -4.79 -10.13 -4.21
N VAL A 40 -5.61 -9.52 -3.35
CA VAL A 40 -6.05 -10.13 -2.08
C VAL A 40 -6.90 -11.37 -2.32
N THR A 41 -7.80 -11.36 -3.30
CA THR A 41 -8.61 -12.53 -3.66
C THR A 41 -7.73 -13.70 -4.11
N ALA A 42 -6.74 -13.43 -4.97
CA ALA A 42 -5.81 -14.44 -5.45
C ALA A 42 -4.95 -15.02 -4.32
N ALA A 43 -4.43 -14.18 -3.42
CA ALA A 43 -3.66 -14.62 -2.26
C ALA A 43 -4.51 -15.41 -1.25
N GLY A 44 -5.72 -14.94 -0.94
CA GLY A 44 -6.65 -15.62 -0.04
C GLY A 44 -7.04 -17.02 -0.53
N LYS A 45 -7.22 -17.18 -1.86
CA LYS A 45 -7.49 -18.49 -2.46
C LYS A 45 -6.39 -19.51 -2.17
N LYS A 46 -5.11 -19.10 -2.16
CA LYS A 46 -3.97 -19.99 -1.84
C LYS A 46 -4.00 -20.47 -0.38
N LEU A 47 -4.62 -19.68 0.51
CA LEU A 47 -4.81 -20.01 1.92
C LEU A 47 -6.15 -20.73 2.20
N GLY A 48 -6.90 -21.11 1.17
CA GLY A 48 -8.21 -21.75 1.33
C GLY A 48 -9.31 -20.81 1.83
N ILE A 49 -9.11 -19.49 1.74
CA ILE A 49 -10.08 -18.47 2.15
C ILE A 49 -10.93 -18.08 0.94
N GLU A 50 -12.25 -18.21 1.07
CA GLU A 50 -13.19 -17.69 0.07
C GLU A 50 -13.35 -16.17 0.25
N VAL A 51 -12.49 -15.41 -0.41
CA VAL A 51 -12.57 -13.95 -0.42
C VAL A 51 -13.72 -13.52 -1.34
N ARG A 52 -14.62 -12.66 -0.82
CA ARG A 52 -15.72 -12.07 -1.57
C ARG A 52 -15.55 -10.56 -1.65
N THR A 53 -15.76 -10.01 -2.83
CA THR A 53 -15.71 -8.56 -3.07
C THR A 53 -17.13 -8.02 -3.21
N THR A 54 -17.42 -6.91 -2.53
CA THR A 54 -18.71 -6.23 -2.60
C THR A 54 -18.50 -4.75 -2.85
N ASN A 55 -19.29 -4.16 -3.74
CA ASN A 55 -19.30 -2.71 -3.94
C ASN A 55 -20.09 -2.05 -2.81
N VAL A 56 -19.53 -1.00 -2.22
CA VAL A 56 -20.16 -0.22 -1.15
C VAL A 56 -20.49 1.16 -1.71
N PRO A 57 -21.70 1.72 -1.46
CA PRO A 57 -22.00 3.09 -1.82
C PRO A 57 -20.92 4.03 -1.27
N ASN A 58 -20.27 4.78 -2.15
CA ASN A 58 -19.11 5.56 -1.77
C ASN A 58 -19.51 6.70 -0.82
N PRO A 59 -19.03 6.70 0.44
CA PRO A 59 -19.33 7.78 1.37
C PRO A 59 -18.52 9.05 1.07
N ARG A 60 -17.56 8.98 0.13
CA ARG A 60 -16.67 10.08 -0.25
C ARG A 60 -17.12 10.70 -1.57
N VAL A 61 -16.67 11.92 -1.80
CA VAL A 61 -16.80 12.60 -3.09
C VAL A 61 -15.42 12.62 -3.75
N GLU A 62 -15.16 11.64 -4.61
CA GLU A 62 -13.90 11.47 -5.34
C GLU A 62 -14.12 10.83 -6.71
N ALA A 63 -13.14 10.91 -7.61
CA ALA A 63 -13.24 10.32 -8.93
C ALA A 63 -12.99 8.81 -8.88
N GLU A 64 -14.03 8.00 -9.05
CA GLU A 64 -13.92 6.53 -9.03
C GLU A 64 -13.18 5.98 -10.26
N GLU A 65 -13.12 6.77 -11.34
CA GLU A 65 -12.33 6.50 -12.54
C GLU A 65 -11.61 7.78 -12.96
N HIS A 66 -10.28 7.70 -13.05
CA HIS A 66 -9.45 8.86 -13.41
C HIS A 66 -8.08 8.41 -13.91
N TYR A 67 -7.44 9.27 -14.71
CA TYR A 67 -6.05 9.07 -15.10
C TYR A 67 -5.12 9.30 -13.89
N TYR A 68 -4.18 8.39 -13.71
CA TYR A 68 -3.19 8.48 -12.64
C TYR A 68 -1.81 8.02 -13.14
N ASN A 69 -0.81 8.91 -13.07
CA ASN A 69 0.57 8.63 -13.45
C ASN A 69 1.52 9.55 -12.69
N ALA A 70 1.64 9.32 -11.38
CA ALA A 70 2.49 10.13 -10.51
C ALA A 70 3.97 9.72 -10.65
N LYS A 71 4.88 10.71 -10.78
CA LYS A 71 6.34 10.48 -10.81
C LYS A 71 6.90 10.27 -9.39
N HIS A 72 7.81 9.32 -9.20
CA HIS A 72 8.38 8.97 -7.88
C HIS A 72 9.88 8.62 -7.90
N THR A 73 10.69 9.27 -8.75
CA THR A 73 12.10 8.88 -8.97
C THR A 73 13.07 9.36 -7.90
N LYS A 74 12.82 10.51 -7.26
CA LYS A 74 13.82 11.18 -6.39
C LYS A 74 14.33 10.30 -5.23
N LEU A 75 13.49 9.47 -4.63
CA LEU A 75 13.93 8.55 -3.57
C LEU A 75 14.75 7.38 -4.12
N MET A 76 14.43 6.91 -5.33
CA MET A 76 15.23 5.90 -6.04
C MET A 76 16.62 6.45 -6.37
N GLU A 77 16.69 7.70 -6.82
CA GLU A 77 17.95 8.41 -7.08
C GLU A 77 18.80 8.58 -5.81
N LEU A 78 18.19 8.63 -4.63
CA LEU A 78 18.88 8.63 -3.33
C LEU A 78 19.27 7.23 -2.85
N GLY A 79 19.00 6.17 -3.62
CA GLY A 79 19.37 4.79 -3.29
C GLY A 79 18.28 4.00 -2.57
N LEU A 80 17.00 4.35 -2.76
CA LEU A 80 15.90 3.48 -2.34
C LEU A 80 15.92 2.17 -3.16
N GLU A 81 16.01 1.05 -2.45
CA GLU A 81 15.74 -0.29 -2.99
C GLU A 81 14.35 -0.72 -2.49
N PRO A 82 13.31 -0.67 -3.34
CA PRO A 82 11.94 -0.82 -2.89
C PRO A 82 11.57 -2.28 -2.62
N HIS A 83 10.76 -2.50 -1.58
CA HIS A 83 10.10 -3.77 -1.35
C HIS A 83 8.73 -3.76 -2.04
N LEU A 84 8.74 -4.09 -3.34
CA LEU A 84 7.51 -4.19 -4.13
C LEU A 84 6.53 -5.20 -3.53
N LEU A 85 5.25 -4.97 -3.81
CA LEU A 85 4.18 -5.88 -3.43
C LEU A 85 4.44 -7.24 -4.08
N SER A 86 4.47 -8.28 -3.26
CA SER A 86 4.75 -9.64 -3.72
C SER A 86 3.79 -10.63 -3.07
N ASP A 87 3.63 -11.78 -3.72
CA ASP A 87 2.84 -12.90 -3.19
C ASP A 87 3.27 -13.28 -1.77
N ALA A 88 4.57 -13.35 -1.51
CA ALA A 88 5.10 -13.66 -0.18
C ALA A 88 4.71 -12.62 0.87
N LEU A 89 4.65 -11.33 0.50
CA LEU A 89 4.20 -10.27 1.40
C LEU A 89 2.70 -10.40 1.71
N LEU A 90 1.88 -10.68 0.69
CA LEU A 90 0.44 -10.88 0.84
C LEU A 90 0.14 -12.11 1.71
N ASP A 91 0.80 -13.23 1.45
CA ASP A 91 0.65 -14.48 2.21
C ASP A 91 1.02 -14.25 3.68
N SER A 92 2.13 -13.56 3.94
CA SER A 92 2.57 -13.22 5.30
C SER A 92 1.53 -12.36 6.04
N LEU A 93 1.02 -11.31 5.40
CA LEU A 93 0.03 -10.41 6.01
C LEU A 93 -1.33 -11.08 6.23
N LEU A 94 -1.81 -11.88 5.28
CA LEU A 94 -3.07 -12.62 5.43
C LEU A 94 -2.98 -13.63 6.57
N ASN A 95 -1.86 -14.34 6.72
CA ASN A 95 -1.68 -15.25 7.86
C ASN A 95 -1.69 -14.52 9.20
N VAL A 96 -1.12 -13.30 9.27
CA VAL A 96 -1.22 -12.46 10.47
C VAL A 96 -2.68 -12.07 10.76
N ALA A 97 -3.45 -11.69 9.73
CA ALA A 97 -4.86 -11.33 9.89
C ALA A 97 -5.69 -12.54 10.36
N VAL A 98 -5.49 -13.72 9.78
CA VAL A 98 -6.16 -14.97 10.20
C VAL A 98 -5.81 -15.32 11.64
N LYS A 99 -4.53 -15.21 12.02
CA LYS A 99 -4.06 -15.52 13.38
C LYS A 99 -4.77 -14.71 14.46
N TYR A 100 -5.15 -13.47 14.16
CA TYR A 100 -5.78 -12.55 15.11
C TYR A 100 -7.24 -12.19 14.73
N ALA A 101 -7.88 -13.01 13.88
CA ALA A 101 -9.21 -12.74 13.37
C ALA A 101 -10.29 -12.69 14.46
N ASP A 102 -10.07 -13.39 15.57
CA ASP A 102 -10.92 -13.39 16.77
C ASP A 102 -11.00 -12.01 17.46
N ARG A 103 -9.99 -11.17 17.25
CA ARG A 103 -9.90 -9.83 17.85
C ARG A 103 -10.55 -8.74 16.99
N ALA A 104 -11.00 -9.08 15.78
CA ALA A 104 -11.58 -8.11 14.86
C ALA A 104 -13.05 -7.86 15.19
N ASP A 105 -13.39 -6.63 15.57
CA ASP A 105 -14.79 -6.19 15.67
C ASP A 105 -15.34 -5.89 14.27
N LYS A 106 -16.22 -6.78 13.79
CA LYS A 106 -16.81 -6.69 12.46
C LYS A 106 -17.73 -5.48 12.29
N ALA A 107 -18.26 -4.91 13.38
CA ALA A 107 -19.11 -3.73 13.32
C ALA A 107 -18.35 -2.48 12.84
N LEU A 108 -17.02 -2.48 12.94
CA LEU A 108 -16.15 -1.36 12.57
C LEU A 108 -15.61 -1.42 11.13
N ILE A 109 -16.01 -2.42 10.34
CA ILE A 109 -15.47 -2.64 8.98
C ILE A 109 -16.17 -1.76 7.93
N MET A 110 -17.49 -1.58 8.06
CA MET A 110 -18.24 -0.73 7.14
C MET A 110 -17.99 0.75 7.46
N PRO A 111 -17.82 1.61 6.44
CA PRO A 111 -17.60 3.03 6.62
C PRO A 111 -18.87 3.81 6.98
#